data_AF-A0A453BV44-F1
#
_entry.id   AF-A0A453BV44-F1
#
_cell.length_a   1.000
_cell.length_b   1.000
_cell.length_c   1.000
_cell.angle_alpha   90.00
_cell.angle_beta   90.00
_cell.angle_gamma   90.00
#
_symmetry.space_group_name_H-M   'P 1'
#
loop_
_entity.id
_entity.type
_entity.pdbx_description
1 polymer ?
#
loop_
_entity_poly.entity_id
_entity_poly.type
_entity_poly.pdbx_seq_one_letter_code
_entity_poly.pdbx_strand_id
1 'polypeptide(L)'
;MQMVRSWNTAININGEVGPYFRSSRGVKQGDPISPLLFNLAADALAGILDKAQRASHLKGVVGHLIPGDGVTHLQYADDTMIMV
;
A
#
# COMPACT_ATOMS: atom_id res chain seq x y z
N MET A 1 -13.22 16.34 -0.88
CA MET A 1 -12.11 15.40 -1.19
C MET A 1 -12.40 14.67 -2.49
N GLN A 2 -11.90 15.20 -3.60
CA GLN A 2 -12.16 14.70 -4.97
C GLN A 2 -11.13 13.64 -5.41
N MET A 3 -10.11 13.41 -4.59
CA MET A 3 -8.91 12.65 -4.90
C MET A 3 -9.04 11.13 -4.76
N VAL A 4 -9.99 10.67 -3.93
CA VAL A 4 -10.35 9.24 -3.77
C VAL A 4 -11.61 8.89 -4.58
N ARG A 5 -11.88 9.65 -5.65
CA ARG A 5 -12.96 9.35 -6.60
C ARG A 5 -12.35 9.05 -7.95
N SER A 6 -13.05 8.20 -8.69
CA SER A 6 -12.70 7.80 -10.06
C SER A 6 -12.34 9.03 -10.90
N TRP A 7 -11.14 9.02 -11.51
CA TRP A 7 -10.67 10.12 -12.35
C TRP A 7 -10.87 9.80 -13.84
N ASN A 8 -10.99 10.86 -14.65
CA ASN A 8 -11.07 10.73 -16.10
C ASN A 8 -9.66 10.88 -16.69
N THR A 9 -9.23 9.96 -17.53
CA THR A 9 -7.90 9.96 -18.14
C THR A 9 -7.98 9.60 -19.62
N ALA A 10 -6.97 9.98 -20.38
CA ALA A 10 -6.84 9.65 -21.79
C ALA A 10 -5.39 9.22 -22.04
N ILE A 11 -5.18 8.32 -22.99
CA ILE A 11 -3.84 7.86 -23.36
C ILE A 11 -3.35 8.73 -24.51
N ASN A 12 -2.16 9.29 -24.36
CA ASN A 12 -1.46 10.01 -25.43
C ASN A 12 -0.48 9.04 -26.10
N ILE A 13 -0.66 8.80 -27.40
CA ILE A 13 0.25 8.00 -28.22
C ILE A 13 0.83 8.93 -29.29
N ASN A 14 2.13 9.22 -29.20
CA ASN A 14 2.86 10.05 -30.16
C ASN A 14 2.26 11.46 -30.40
N GLY A 15 1.66 12.06 -29.38
CA GLY A 15 1.04 13.38 -29.47
C GLY A 15 -0.47 13.34 -29.75
N GLU A 16 -1.00 12.19 -30.18
CA GLU A 16 -2.44 12.01 -30.38
C GLU A 16 -3.10 11.53 -29.08
N VAL A 17 -3.98 12.36 -28.53
CA VAL A 17 -4.74 12.04 -27.33
C VAL A 17 -6.00 11.27 -27.72
N GLY A 18 -6.11 10.02 -27.25
CA GLY A 18 -7.28 9.18 -27.46
C GLY A 18 -8.51 9.63 -26.67
N PRO A 19 -9.62 8.88 -26.75
CA PRO A 19 -10.84 9.18 -26.01
C PRO A 19 -10.60 9.09 -24.49
N TYR A 20 -11.31 9.94 -23.75
CA TYR A 20 -11.30 9.88 -22.29
C TYR A 20 -12.07 8.67 -21.77
N PHE A 21 -11.53 8.04 -20.74
CA PHE A 21 -12.18 6.97 -19.99
C PHE A 21 -12.00 7.17 -18.49
N ARG A 22 -12.96 6.63 -17.72
CA ARG A 22 -12.98 6.77 -16.27
C ARG A 22 -12.27 5.59 -15.62
N SER A 23 -11.18 5.85 -14.89
CA SER A 23 -10.58 4.85 -14.01
C SER A 23 -11.35 4.78 -12.70
N SER A 24 -11.83 3.59 -12.32
CA SER A 24 -12.59 3.36 -11.09
C SER A 24 -11.78 2.76 -9.94
N ARG A 25 -10.53 2.34 -10.20
CA ARG A 25 -9.68 1.63 -9.24
C ARG A 25 -8.23 2.11 -9.31
N GLY A 26 -7.51 1.85 -8.23
CA GLY A 26 -6.10 2.21 -8.08
C GLY A 26 -5.90 3.67 -7.69
N VAL A 27 -4.65 4.09 -7.70
CA VAL A 27 -4.21 5.48 -7.54
C VAL A 27 -3.54 5.95 -8.83
N LYS A 28 -3.66 7.23 -9.16
CA LYS A 28 -3.10 7.77 -10.40
C LYS A 28 -1.57 7.86 -10.29
N GLN A 29 -0.85 7.12 -11.14
CA GLN A 29 0.60 7.22 -11.18
C GLN A 29 1.03 8.64 -11.60
N GLY A 30 2.05 9.19 -10.92
CA GLY A 30 2.51 10.56 -11.12
C GLY A 30 1.63 11.64 -10.47
N ASP A 31 0.55 11.26 -9.77
CA ASP A 31 -0.14 12.20 -8.87
C ASP A 31 0.70 12.36 -7.59
N PRO A 32 1.03 13.60 -7.19
CA PRO A 32 1.83 13.87 -5.99
C PRO A 32 1.31 13.23 -4.70
N ILE A 33 0.01 12.90 -4.61
CA ILE A 33 -0.59 12.33 -3.40
C ILE A 33 -0.69 10.80 -3.42
N SER A 34 -0.53 10.18 -4.59
CA SER A 34 -0.54 8.71 -4.71
C SER A 34 0.45 8.00 -3.77
N PRO A 35 1.70 8.48 -3.56
CA PRO A 35 2.62 7.85 -2.60
C PRO A 35 2.10 7.87 -1.16
N LEU A 36 1.45 8.95 -0.75
CA LEU A 36 0.89 9.07 0.60
C LEU A 36 -0.28 8.10 0.80
N LEU A 37 -1.16 7.97 -0.19
CA LEU A 37 -2.27 7.03 -0.15
C LEU A 37 -1.78 5.58 -0.10
N PHE A 38 -0.67 5.28 -0.76
CA PHE A 38 -0.05 3.95 -0.71
C PHE A 38 0.49 3.64 0.69
N ASN A 39 1.23 4.58 1.29
CA ASN A 39 1.75 4.44 2.66
C ASN A 39 0.62 4.30 3.69
N LEU A 40 -0.51 4.97 3.50
CA LEU A 40 -1.66 4.82 4.40
C LEU A 40 -2.22 3.39 4.38
N ALA A 41 -2.29 2.75 3.20
CA ALA A 41 -2.73 1.37 3.09
C ALA A 41 -1.71 0.40 3.71
N ALA A 42 -0.41 0.66 3.50
CA ALA A 42 0.70 -0.10 4.06
C ALA A 42 0.71 -0.06 5.61
N ASP A 43 0.51 1.13 6.20
CA ASP A 43 0.41 1.34 7.65
C ASP A 43 -0.83 0.64 8.25
N ALA A 44 -1.96 0.67 7.54
CA ALA A 44 -3.14 -0.08 7.96
C ALA A 44 -2.90 -1.60 7.97
N LEU A 45 -2.18 -2.14 6.98
CA LEU A 45 -1.79 -3.54 6.93
C LEU A 45 -0.83 -3.89 8.08
N ALA A 46 0.17 -3.04 8.35
CA ALA A 46 1.08 -3.20 9.47
C ALA A 46 0.31 -3.30 10.81
N GLY A 47 -0.63 -2.39 11.05
CA GLY A 47 -1.46 -2.41 12.25
C GLY A 47 -2.37 -3.65 12.37
N ILE A 48 -2.77 -4.28 11.26
CA ILE A 48 -3.50 -5.56 11.28
C ILE A 48 -2.57 -6.69 11.72
N LEU A 49 -1.35 -6.75 11.19
CA LEU A 49 -0.36 -7.76 11.54
C LEU A 49 0.07 -7.65 13.01
N ASP A 50 0.25 -6.43 13.53
CA ASP A 50 0.55 -6.18 14.94
C ASP A 50 -0.57 -6.63 15.87
N LYS A 51 -1.83 -6.49 15.44
CA LYS A 51 -2.99 -7.01 16.19
C LYS A 51 -3.01 -8.53 16.19
N ALA A 52 -2.71 -9.15 15.04
CA ALA A 52 -2.65 -10.60 14.92
C ALA A 52 -1.50 -11.20 15.77
N GLN A 53 -0.35 -10.52 15.81
CA GLN A 53 0.78 -10.91 16.66
C GLN A 53 0.43 -10.84 18.15
N ARG A 54 -0.17 -9.73 18.60
CA ARG A 54 -0.65 -9.59 19.99
C ARG A 54 -1.73 -10.61 20.36
N ALA A 55 -2.56 -11.02 19.41
CA ALA A 55 -3.55 -12.08 19.60
C ALA A 55 -2.94 -13.50 19.53
N SER A 56 -1.61 -13.62 19.43
CA SER A 56 -0.88 -14.89 19.26
C SER A 56 -1.30 -15.70 18.02
N HIS A 57 -1.88 -15.04 17.00
CA HIS A 57 -2.18 -15.66 15.72
C HIS A 57 -0.95 -15.76 14.82
N LEU A 58 0.00 -14.82 15.00
CA LEU A 58 1.27 -14.77 14.29
C LEU A 58 2.40 -14.66 15.32
N LYS A 59 3.56 -15.22 15.00
CA LYS A 59 4.77 -15.03 15.80
C LYS A 59 5.82 -14.37 14.92
N GLY A 60 6.37 -13.25 15.37
CA GLY A 60 7.43 -12.59 14.62
C GLY A 60 8.72 -13.42 14.61
N VAL A 61 9.48 -13.29 13.54
CA VAL A 61 10.83 -13.86 13.45
C VAL A 61 11.81 -13.05 14.30
N VAL A 62 12.96 -13.65 14.64
CA VAL A 62 14.05 -13.00 15.41
C VAL A 62 13.61 -12.32 16.73
N GLY A 63 12.60 -12.86 17.41
CA GLY A 63 12.16 -12.38 18.73
C GLY A 63 13.21 -12.44 19.85
N HIS A 64 14.33 -13.15 19.62
CA HIS A 64 15.49 -13.12 20.53
C HIS A 64 16.37 -11.87 20.36
N LEU A 65 16.26 -11.16 19.22
CA LEU A 65 16.99 -9.93 18.94
C LEU A 65 16.12 -8.68 19.12
N ILE A 66 14.81 -8.81 18.89
CA ILE A 66 13.88 -7.68 18.89
C ILE A 66 12.84 -7.88 20.02
N PRO A 67 12.90 -7.04 21.07
CA PRO A 67 11.89 -7.04 22.13
C PRO A 67 10.50 -6.73 21.55
N GLY A 68 9.47 -7.43 22.03
CA GLY A 68 8.10 -7.28 21.52
C GLY A 68 7.76 -8.25 20.40
N ASP A 69 8.01 -9.55 20.64
CA ASP A 69 7.58 -10.68 19.80
C ASP A 69 8.18 -10.78 18.40
N GLY A 70 9.27 -10.05 18.11
CA GLY A 70 9.99 -10.14 16.83
C GLY A 70 9.34 -9.35 15.68
N VAL A 71 9.82 -9.57 14.46
CA VAL A 71 9.36 -8.85 13.26
C VAL A 71 8.36 -9.72 12.49
N THR A 72 7.19 -9.19 12.15
CA THR A 72 6.19 -9.90 11.35
C THR A 72 6.19 -9.52 9.87
N HIS A 73 6.70 -8.34 9.53
CA HIS A 73 6.70 -7.85 8.16
C HIS A 73 7.79 -6.82 7.89
N LEU A 74 8.18 -6.72 6.62
CA LEU A 74 8.99 -5.64 6.08
C LEU A 74 8.28 -5.09 4.84
N GLN A 75 8.17 -3.78 4.76
CA GLN A 75 7.46 -3.09 3.69
C GLN A 75 8.38 -2.05 3.04
N TYR A 76 8.38 -1.99 1.72
CA TYR A 76 9.07 -0.96 0.95
C TYR A 76 8.29 -0.65 -0.32
N ALA A 77 7.79 0.59 -0.43
CA ALA A 77 6.90 1.00 -1.52
C ALA A 77 5.75 -0.01 -1.68
N ASP A 78 5.66 -0.69 -2.82
CA ASP A 78 4.66 -1.71 -3.15
C ASP A 78 5.03 -3.15 -2.76
N ASP A 79 6.27 -3.39 -2.32
CA ASP A 79 6.73 -4.69 -1.86
C ASP A 79 6.44 -4.89 -0.37
N THR A 80 5.83 -6.03 -0.04
CA THR A 80 5.59 -6.46 1.35
C THR A 80 6.05 -7.89 1.53
N MET A 81 7.01 -8.09 2.43
CA MET A 81 7.44 -9.41 2.88
C MET A 81 6.81 -9.71 4.24
N ILE A 82 6.02 -10.77 4.32
CA ILE A 82 5.44 -11.27 5.57
C ILE A 82 6.32 -12.41 6.09
N MET A 83 6.68 -12.34 7.38
CA MET A 83 7.53 -13.30 8.06
C MET A 83 6.81 -13.81 9.30
N VAL A 84 6.58 -15.12 9.35
CA VAL A 84 5.79 -15.82 10.38
C VAL A 84 6.48 -17.11 10.81
#